data_AF-A0A7K4HGG1-F1
#
_entry.id   AF-A0A7K4HGG1-F1
#
_cell.length_a   1.000
_cell.length_b   1.000
_cell.length_c   1.000
_cell.angle_alpha   90.00
_cell.angle_beta   90.00
_cell.angle_gamma   90.00
#
_symmetry.space_group_name_H-M   'P 1'
#
loop_
_entity.id
_entity.type
_entity.pdbx_description
1 polymer ?
#
loop_
_entity_poly.entity_id
_entity_poly.type
_entity_poly.pdbx_seq_one_letter_code
_entity_poly.pdbx_strand_id
1 'polypeptide(L)'
;MKKTKIILLILIAFSIAFSFIPSATPQIGTYTFHGASGNEKTLVVRTANNASLEIVFGPGYVGVLETAFGVGALQVGAKKKSLVTDVNFTYKEDLTFLGLGIYDATRYNTSNWGWTLDSFASNPDTTGDLVTSLYNPVNLTQIVQALWIALTMDVTIQNGAAYFAQLPTSVAQYLGAIVWEPKWENVGNTVVHNAVLGDFGILPTLAFFTYFHNCTETWTYDSTYGSWIGYKIVANSTTIYEFSIELTTAAEIPGFELSVLTVTSLSATVVLIFVIMKKKNKII
;
A
#
# COMPACT_ATOMS: atom_id res chain seq x y z
N MET A 1 42.99 -25.02 41.61
CA MET A 1 41.71 -24.49 41.05
C MET A 1 41.90 -24.06 39.61
N LYS A 2 41.89 -24.98 38.63
CA LYS A 2 42.74 -24.73 37.44
C LYS A 2 42.13 -24.86 36.04
N LYS A 3 40.95 -25.45 35.83
CA LYS A 3 40.33 -25.47 34.48
C LYS A 3 38.83 -25.21 34.50
N THR A 4 38.10 -25.85 35.40
CA THR A 4 36.63 -25.73 35.48
C THR A 4 36.17 -24.30 35.82
N LYS A 5 36.88 -23.60 36.71
CA LYS A 5 36.56 -22.22 37.08
C LYS A 5 36.82 -21.22 35.94
N ILE A 6 37.81 -21.49 35.08
CA ILE A 6 38.13 -20.65 33.92
C ILE A 6 37.08 -20.86 32.82
N ILE A 7 36.69 -22.12 32.58
CA ILE A 7 35.62 -22.45 31.62
C ILE A 7 34.29 -21.83 32.06
N LEU A 8 33.96 -21.89 33.35
CA LEU A 8 32.75 -21.25 33.88
C LEU A 8 32.80 -19.73 33.73
N LEU A 9 33.96 -19.10 33.96
CA LEU A 9 34.13 -17.66 33.81
C LEU A 9 33.98 -17.22 32.34
N ILE A 10 34.52 -18.01 31.40
CA ILE A 10 34.39 -17.76 29.95
C ILE A 10 32.93 -17.93 29.52
N LEU A 11 32.25 -18.98 29.98
CA LEU A 11 30.83 -19.20 29.68
C LEU A 11 29.95 -18.09 30.25
N ILE A 12 30.20 -17.63 31.48
CA ILE A 12 29.46 -16.52 32.08
C ILE A 12 29.76 -15.20 31.35
N ALA A 13 31.00 -14.94 30.96
CA ALA A 13 31.35 -13.77 30.15
C ALA A 13 30.71 -13.82 28.75
N PHE A 14 30.63 -15.00 28.13
CA PHE A 14 29.90 -15.21 26.88
C PHE A 14 28.39 -15.01 27.06
N SER A 15 27.79 -15.56 28.11
CA SER A 15 26.36 -15.39 28.41
C SER A 15 26.01 -13.94 28.71
N ILE A 16 26.90 -13.20 29.40
CA ILE A 16 26.73 -11.77 29.65
C ILE A 16 26.87 -10.98 28.34
N ALA A 17 27.85 -11.30 27.49
CA ALA A 17 28.03 -10.68 26.18
C ALA A 17 26.85 -10.95 25.22
N PHE A 18 26.20 -12.12 25.30
CA PHE A 18 24.97 -12.43 24.56
C PHE A 18 23.68 -11.91 25.24
N SER A 19 23.71 -11.56 26.53
CA SER A 19 22.59 -10.89 27.21
C SER A 19 22.55 -9.37 26.94
N PHE A 20 23.65 -8.83 26.41
CA PHE A 20 23.71 -7.54 25.72
C PHE A 20 23.65 -7.75 24.20
N ILE A 21 22.75 -8.60 23.71
CA ILE A 21 22.13 -8.25 22.43
C ILE A 21 21.41 -6.94 22.77
N PRO A 22 21.86 -5.78 22.25
CA PRO A 22 21.02 -4.59 22.38
C PRO A 22 19.65 -5.05 21.92
N SER A 23 18.60 -4.70 22.67
CA SER A 23 17.26 -4.81 22.10
C SER A 23 17.40 -4.35 20.67
N ALA A 24 16.98 -5.18 19.71
CA ALA A 24 16.80 -4.73 18.35
C ALA A 24 15.70 -3.66 18.46
N THR A 25 16.09 -2.48 18.92
CA THR A 25 15.57 -1.23 18.42
C THR A 25 15.68 -1.47 16.93
N PRO A 26 14.54 -1.56 16.21
CA PRO A 26 14.62 -1.57 14.77
C PRO A 26 15.60 -0.47 14.44
N GLN A 27 16.71 -0.82 13.77
CA GLN A 27 17.54 0.24 13.23
C GLN A 27 16.54 1.13 12.50
N ILE A 28 16.48 2.39 12.91
CA ILE A 28 15.81 3.44 12.15
C ILE A 28 16.65 3.54 10.88
N GLY A 29 16.49 2.55 10.01
CA GLY A 29 17.00 2.50 8.68
C GLY A 29 16.27 3.64 8.01
N THR A 30 17.04 4.59 7.50
CA THR A 30 16.49 5.79 6.89
C THR A 30 15.62 5.35 5.73
N TYR A 31 14.31 5.26 5.97
CA TYR A 31 13.34 4.88 4.95
C TYR A 31 13.47 5.92 3.83
N THR A 32 13.92 5.48 2.66
CA THR A 32 14.24 6.38 1.54
C THR A 32 13.24 6.17 0.42
N PHE A 33 12.75 7.27 -0.14
CA PHE A 33 11.88 7.29 -1.30
C PHE A 33 12.73 7.38 -2.56
N HIS A 34 12.41 6.58 -3.57
CA HIS A 34 13.18 6.48 -4.81
C HIS A 34 12.42 6.96 -6.05
N GLY A 35 11.24 7.55 -5.87
CA GLY A 35 10.49 8.16 -6.96
C GLY A 35 11.09 9.48 -7.43
N ALA A 36 10.87 9.82 -8.70
CA ALA A 36 11.35 11.02 -9.37
C ALA A 36 10.32 11.50 -10.39
N SER A 37 10.42 12.77 -10.81
CA SER A 37 9.58 13.28 -11.89
C SER A 37 10.01 12.69 -13.23
N GLY A 38 9.04 12.40 -14.10
CA GLY A 38 9.23 11.67 -15.34
C GLY A 38 8.98 10.17 -15.19
N ASN A 39 8.64 9.71 -13.98
CA ASN A 39 8.59 8.29 -13.73
C ASN A 39 7.35 7.57 -14.23
N GLU A 40 7.52 6.58 -15.12
CA GLU A 40 6.43 5.88 -15.76
C GLU A 40 6.32 4.40 -15.38
N LYS A 41 5.06 3.93 -15.27
CA LYS A 41 4.71 2.51 -15.26
C LYS A 41 3.78 2.16 -16.40
N THR A 42 3.75 0.88 -16.72
CA THR A 42 2.55 0.26 -17.29
C THR A 42 2.21 -1.02 -16.54
N LEU A 43 0.99 -1.12 -16.04
CA LEU A 43 0.38 -2.37 -15.56
C LEU A 43 -0.37 -3.03 -16.70
N VAL A 44 -0.45 -4.35 -16.66
CA VAL A 44 -1.24 -5.13 -17.60
C VAL A 44 -2.04 -6.21 -16.88
N VAL A 45 -3.31 -6.34 -17.25
CA VAL A 45 -4.17 -7.43 -16.75
C VAL A 45 -3.72 -8.72 -17.42
N ARG A 46 -3.21 -9.66 -16.61
CA ARG A 46 -2.73 -10.97 -17.07
C ARG A 46 -3.84 -12.01 -17.03
N THR A 47 -4.69 -11.93 -16.01
CA THR A 47 -5.76 -12.91 -15.77
C THR A 47 -7.01 -12.18 -15.29
N ALA A 48 -8.17 -12.54 -15.83
CA ALA A 48 -9.47 -12.17 -15.32
C ALA A 48 -10.49 -13.28 -15.64
N ASN A 49 -10.78 -14.12 -14.65
CA ASN A 49 -11.80 -15.15 -14.74
C ASN A 49 -13.09 -14.65 -14.08
N ASN A 50 -13.95 -14.05 -14.89
CA ASN A 50 -15.21 -13.45 -14.45
C ASN A 50 -16.12 -14.42 -13.70
N ALA A 51 -16.21 -15.68 -14.14
CA ALA A 51 -17.04 -16.67 -13.46
C ALA A 51 -16.52 -16.99 -12.04
N SER A 52 -15.20 -17.11 -11.88
CA SER A 52 -14.60 -17.33 -10.56
C SER A 52 -14.64 -16.07 -9.68
N LEU A 53 -14.50 -14.88 -10.27
CA LEU A 53 -14.65 -13.62 -9.55
C LEU A 53 -16.07 -13.41 -9.04
N GLU A 54 -17.08 -13.77 -9.84
CA GLU A 54 -18.48 -13.75 -9.42
C GLU A 54 -18.75 -14.74 -8.27
N ILE A 55 -18.07 -15.89 -8.24
CA ILE A 55 -18.14 -16.81 -7.09
C ILE A 55 -17.54 -16.17 -5.83
N VAL A 56 -16.41 -15.47 -5.94
CA VAL A 56 -15.71 -14.88 -4.79
C VAL A 56 -16.39 -13.62 -4.26
N PHE A 57 -16.89 -12.73 -5.12
CA PHE A 57 -17.43 -11.42 -4.74
C PHE A 57 -18.94 -11.27 -5.01
N GLY A 58 -19.59 -12.30 -5.53
CA GLY A 58 -20.99 -12.26 -5.93
C GLY A 58 -21.21 -11.55 -7.29
N PRO A 59 -22.48 -11.38 -7.70
CA PRO A 59 -22.83 -10.76 -8.99
C PRO A 59 -22.37 -9.29 -9.10
N GLY A 60 -21.99 -8.66 -7.98
CA GLY A 60 -21.44 -7.30 -7.92
C GLY A 60 -19.91 -7.21 -8.11
N TYR A 61 -19.22 -8.30 -8.46
CA TYR A 61 -17.73 -8.34 -8.53
C TYR A 61 -17.13 -7.26 -9.43
N VAL A 62 -17.83 -6.86 -10.51
CA VAL A 62 -17.43 -5.76 -11.40
C VAL A 62 -17.30 -4.47 -10.62
N GLY A 63 -18.30 -4.15 -9.80
CA GLY A 63 -18.28 -2.99 -8.92
C GLY A 63 -17.13 -3.05 -7.91
N VAL A 64 -16.78 -4.23 -7.40
CA VAL A 64 -15.65 -4.39 -6.47
C VAL A 64 -14.33 -4.05 -7.14
N LEU A 65 -14.00 -4.71 -8.25
CA LEU A 65 -12.68 -4.56 -8.89
C LEU A 65 -12.56 -3.25 -9.68
N GLU A 66 -13.60 -2.80 -10.37
CA GLU A 66 -13.53 -1.55 -11.13
C GLU A 66 -13.62 -0.30 -10.25
N THR A 67 -14.28 -0.38 -9.08
CA THR A 67 -14.20 0.71 -8.09
C THR A 67 -12.83 0.76 -7.43
N ALA A 68 -12.20 -0.39 -7.18
CA ALA A 68 -10.86 -0.46 -6.58
C ALA A 68 -9.76 0.00 -7.56
N PHE A 69 -9.82 -0.47 -8.81
CA PHE A 69 -8.70 -0.38 -9.75
C PHE A 69 -8.97 0.49 -10.99
N GLY A 70 -10.22 0.87 -11.22
CA GLY A 70 -10.69 1.62 -12.39
C GLY A 70 -11.42 0.74 -13.42
N VAL A 71 -12.29 1.35 -14.21
CA VAL A 71 -13.02 0.70 -15.30
C VAL A 71 -12.05 0.07 -16.29
N GLY A 72 -12.34 -1.16 -16.74
CA GLY A 72 -11.51 -1.92 -17.67
C GLY A 72 -10.48 -2.83 -16.99
N ALA A 73 -10.37 -2.82 -15.66
CA ALA A 73 -9.47 -3.69 -14.91
C ALA A 73 -9.78 -5.19 -15.08
N LEU A 74 -10.98 -5.54 -15.55
CA LEU A 74 -11.41 -6.92 -15.79
C LEU A 74 -11.11 -7.44 -17.21
N GLN A 75 -10.49 -6.62 -18.07
CA GLN A 75 -10.21 -7.00 -19.45
C GLN A 75 -8.78 -7.53 -19.58
N VAL A 76 -8.62 -8.82 -19.87
CA VAL A 76 -7.30 -9.42 -20.09
C VAL A 76 -6.56 -8.72 -21.22
N GLY A 77 -5.31 -8.34 -20.97
CA GLY A 77 -4.46 -7.59 -21.89
C GLY A 77 -4.62 -6.07 -21.80
N ALA A 78 -5.63 -5.56 -21.09
CA ALA A 78 -5.77 -4.12 -20.87
C ALA A 78 -4.59 -3.59 -20.08
N LYS A 79 -4.14 -2.39 -20.46
CA LYS A 79 -2.98 -1.72 -19.90
C LYS A 79 -3.39 -0.44 -19.18
N LYS A 80 -2.74 -0.16 -18.06
CA LYS A 80 -2.92 1.08 -17.28
C LYS A 80 -1.57 1.75 -17.09
N LYS A 81 -1.49 3.05 -17.34
CA LYS A 81 -0.25 3.82 -17.25
C LYS A 81 -0.33 4.91 -16.20
N SER A 82 0.82 5.25 -15.64
CA SER A 82 1.00 6.58 -15.07
C SER A 82 2.38 7.11 -15.19
N LEU A 83 2.42 8.42 -15.04
CA LEU A 83 3.57 9.25 -15.01
C LEU A 83 3.61 10.07 -13.72
N VAL A 84 4.72 10.05 -13.02
CA VAL A 84 5.01 11.01 -11.95
C VAL A 84 5.37 12.33 -12.58
N THR A 85 4.66 13.37 -12.19
CA THR A 85 4.86 14.71 -12.76
C THR A 85 5.70 15.60 -11.85
N ASP A 86 5.66 15.38 -10.54
CA ASP A 86 6.38 16.21 -9.57
C ASP A 86 6.63 15.45 -8.26
N VAL A 87 7.73 15.75 -7.58
CA VAL A 87 8.12 15.12 -6.30
C VAL A 87 8.64 16.17 -5.33
N ASN A 88 8.05 16.21 -4.14
CA ASN A 88 8.49 17.04 -3.02
C ASN A 88 9.07 16.16 -1.90
N PHE A 89 10.40 16.00 -1.91
CA PHE A 89 11.16 15.27 -0.88
C PHE A 89 11.24 15.98 0.47
N THR A 90 10.90 17.27 0.52
CA THR A 90 10.96 18.08 1.75
C THR A 90 9.59 18.20 2.43
N TYR A 91 8.60 17.47 1.91
CA TYR A 91 7.24 17.52 2.41
C TYR A 91 7.17 17.07 3.88
N LYS A 92 6.25 17.68 4.63
CA LYS A 92 5.95 17.32 6.01
C LYS A 92 4.46 17.02 6.08
N GLU A 93 4.11 15.81 6.50
CA GLU A 93 2.72 15.43 6.73
C GLU A 93 2.34 15.86 8.16
N ASP A 94 1.49 16.89 8.27
CA ASP A 94 1.04 17.44 9.54
C ASP A 94 -0.24 16.73 10.00
N LEU A 95 -0.07 15.81 10.94
CA LEU A 95 -1.13 15.03 11.57
C LEU A 95 -1.40 15.51 13.00
N THR A 96 -1.03 16.75 13.35
CA THR A 96 -1.26 17.33 14.68
C THR A 96 -2.74 17.44 15.02
N PHE A 97 -3.62 17.62 14.02
CA PHE A 97 -5.06 17.61 14.21
C PHE A 97 -5.61 16.25 14.71
N LEU A 98 -4.85 15.17 14.52
CA LEU A 98 -5.12 13.82 15.06
C LEU A 98 -4.34 13.53 16.34
N GLY A 99 -3.55 14.49 16.84
CA GLY A 99 -2.67 14.30 18.00
C GLY A 99 -1.43 13.45 17.71
N LEU A 100 -1.09 13.20 16.43
CA LEU A 100 0.02 12.32 16.05
C LEU A 100 1.32 13.06 15.76
N GLY A 101 1.29 14.38 15.55
CA GLY A 101 2.47 15.19 15.29
C GLY A 101 2.76 15.42 13.81
N ILE A 102 3.98 15.87 13.50
CA ILE A 102 4.43 16.21 12.15
C ILE A 102 5.50 15.19 11.74
N TYR A 103 5.36 14.61 10.55
CA TYR A 103 6.25 13.57 10.05
C TYR A 103 6.97 13.99 8.78
N ASP A 104 8.22 13.56 8.68
CA ASP A 104 8.97 13.65 7.44
C ASP A 104 8.34 12.75 6.40
N ALA A 105 8.13 13.28 5.20
CA ALA A 105 7.44 12.55 4.16
C ALA A 105 7.94 12.99 2.78
N THR A 106 7.62 12.18 1.78
CA THR A 106 7.64 12.62 0.39
C THR A 106 6.23 12.64 -0.14
N ARG A 107 5.91 13.72 -0.84
CA ARG A 107 4.65 13.85 -1.58
C ARG A 107 4.96 13.96 -3.05
N TYR A 108 4.25 13.21 -3.88
CA TYR A 108 4.44 13.26 -5.32
C TYR A 108 3.10 13.30 -6.04
N ASN A 109 3.13 13.89 -7.24
CA ASN A 109 1.99 14.04 -8.13
C ASN A 109 2.08 13.01 -9.25
N THR A 110 0.95 12.43 -9.61
CA THR A 110 0.85 11.54 -10.78
C THR A 110 -0.20 12.02 -11.78
N SER A 111 0.04 11.68 -13.04
CA SER A 111 -0.92 11.70 -14.13
C SER A 111 -1.17 10.29 -14.61
N ASN A 112 -2.42 9.95 -14.86
CA ASN A 112 -2.85 8.57 -14.91
C ASN A 112 -3.78 8.33 -16.10
N TRP A 113 -3.58 7.20 -16.75
CA TRP A 113 -4.42 6.70 -17.82
C TRP A 113 -5.16 5.47 -17.30
N GLY A 114 -6.44 5.39 -17.60
CA GLY A 114 -7.30 4.26 -17.31
C GLY A 114 -6.88 2.99 -18.06
N TRP A 115 -7.56 1.89 -17.77
CA TRP A 115 -7.31 0.64 -18.46
C TRP A 115 -7.78 0.74 -19.91
N THR A 116 -6.92 0.40 -20.85
CA THR A 116 -7.23 0.38 -22.28
C THR A 116 -6.58 -0.79 -23.00
N LEU A 117 -7.25 -1.33 -24.01
CA LEU A 117 -6.67 -2.29 -24.96
C LEU A 117 -5.94 -1.59 -26.12
N ASP A 118 -6.24 -0.31 -26.33
CA ASP A 118 -5.67 0.50 -27.38
C ASP A 118 -4.39 1.20 -26.92
N SER A 119 -3.78 2.00 -27.79
CA SER A 119 -2.72 2.92 -27.39
C SER A 119 -3.23 3.95 -26.38
N PHE A 120 -2.38 4.31 -25.41
CA PHE A 120 -2.69 5.41 -24.48
C PHE A 120 -2.95 6.71 -25.23
N ALA A 121 -4.01 7.42 -24.82
CA ALA A 121 -4.30 8.75 -25.33
C ALA A 121 -3.16 9.73 -25.01
N SER A 122 -3.05 10.81 -25.79
CA SER A 122 -2.02 11.83 -25.57
C SER A 122 -2.19 12.57 -24.23
N ASN A 123 -3.43 12.71 -23.78
CA ASN A 123 -3.78 13.32 -22.50
C ASN A 123 -4.11 12.23 -21.46
N PRO A 124 -3.71 12.41 -20.19
CA PRO A 124 -4.11 11.52 -19.10
C PRO A 124 -5.60 11.69 -18.75
N ASP A 125 -6.19 10.64 -18.18
CA ASP A 125 -7.57 10.64 -17.68
C ASP A 125 -7.69 11.39 -16.36
N THR A 126 -6.65 11.34 -15.51
CA THR A 126 -6.56 12.14 -14.28
C THR A 126 -5.18 12.76 -14.11
N THR A 127 -5.12 13.91 -13.44
CA THR A 127 -3.89 14.69 -13.23
C THR A 127 -3.86 15.26 -11.82
N GLY A 128 -2.66 15.31 -11.23
CA GLY A 128 -2.46 15.95 -9.92
C GLY A 128 -2.84 15.06 -8.75
N ASP A 129 -2.78 13.76 -8.97
CA ASP A 129 -3.14 12.78 -7.96
C ASP A 129 -2.01 12.62 -6.95
N LEU A 130 -2.33 12.88 -5.69
CA LEU A 130 -1.37 13.00 -4.61
C LEU A 130 -1.20 11.67 -3.87
N VAL A 131 0.06 11.30 -3.70
CA VAL A 131 0.47 10.19 -2.84
C VAL A 131 1.46 10.71 -1.81
N THR A 132 1.36 10.22 -0.58
CA THR A 132 2.29 10.53 0.51
C THR A 132 2.99 9.25 0.96
N SER A 133 4.33 9.28 1.01
CA SER A 133 5.15 8.24 1.64
C SER A 133 5.79 8.79 2.91
N LEU A 134 5.55 8.17 4.06
CA LEU A 134 6.10 8.61 5.35
C LEU A 134 7.49 8.04 5.60
N TYR A 135 8.42 8.91 6.01
CA TYR A 135 9.76 8.53 6.44
C TYR A 135 9.79 8.26 7.94
N ASN A 136 10.34 7.10 8.31
CA ASN A 136 10.60 6.71 9.71
C ASN A 136 9.44 7.00 10.67
N PRO A 137 8.19 6.62 10.34
CA PRO A 137 7.05 6.84 11.22
C PRO A 137 7.26 6.08 12.53
N VAL A 138 7.26 6.80 13.67
CA VAL A 138 7.40 6.21 15.01
C VAL A 138 6.22 5.27 15.34
N ASN A 139 5.06 5.47 14.69
CA ASN A 139 3.90 4.61 14.83
C ASN A 139 3.07 4.54 13.53
N LEU A 140 3.61 3.88 12.50
CA LEU A 140 2.96 3.75 11.18
C LEU A 140 1.54 3.17 11.29
N THR A 141 1.38 2.14 12.11
CA THR A 141 0.08 1.53 12.42
C THR A 141 -0.93 2.57 12.86
N GLN A 142 -0.60 3.37 13.88
CA GLN A 142 -1.51 4.38 14.42
C GLN A 142 -1.83 5.48 13.41
N ILE A 143 -0.88 5.85 12.55
CA ILE A 143 -1.10 6.86 11.50
C ILE A 143 -2.14 6.35 10.49
N VAL A 144 -1.95 5.14 9.98
CA VAL A 144 -2.89 4.54 9.01
C VAL A 144 -4.28 4.35 9.62
N GLN A 145 -4.35 3.92 10.88
CA GLN A 145 -5.62 3.76 11.62
C GLN A 145 -6.36 5.09 11.83
N ALA A 146 -5.65 6.14 12.26
CA ALA A 146 -6.26 7.41 12.64
C ALA A 146 -6.91 8.13 11.45
N LEU A 147 -6.38 7.92 10.24
CA LEU A 147 -6.87 8.58 9.02
C LEU A 147 -8.16 7.98 8.47
N TRP A 148 -8.52 6.77 8.89
CA TRP A 148 -9.74 6.09 8.43
C TRP A 148 -10.91 6.11 9.41
N ILE A 149 -10.83 6.88 10.50
CA ILE A 149 -11.91 7.07 11.49
C ILE A 149 -12.46 5.71 11.99
N ALA A 150 -11.59 4.71 12.07
CA ALA A 150 -11.90 3.38 12.59
C ALA A 150 -10.90 3.08 13.70
N LEU A 151 -11.05 3.78 14.83
CA LEU A 151 -10.13 3.83 15.98
C LEU A 151 -9.92 2.48 16.71
N THR A 152 -10.29 1.35 16.11
CA THR A 152 -10.25 0.03 16.72
C THR A 152 -9.89 -1.10 15.76
N MET A 153 -9.58 -0.83 14.49
CA MET A 153 -9.22 -1.88 13.52
C MET A 153 -7.73 -1.78 13.19
N ASP A 154 -7.06 -2.92 13.14
CA ASP A 154 -5.70 -3.06 12.65
C ASP A 154 -5.61 -2.67 11.15
N VAL A 155 -4.39 -2.57 10.61
CA VAL A 155 -4.17 -2.03 9.27
C VAL A 155 -4.52 -3.05 8.18
N THR A 156 -5.14 -2.57 7.11
CA THR A 156 -5.38 -3.30 5.86
C THR A 156 -4.75 -2.54 4.69
N ILE A 157 -4.57 -3.19 3.55
CA ILE A 157 -4.12 -2.44 2.36
C ILE A 157 -5.15 -1.38 1.95
N GLN A 158 -6.43 -1.68 2.11
CA GLN A 158 -7.50 -0.80 1.65
C GLN A 158 -7.60 0.49 2.49
N ASN A 159 -7.33 0.43 3.81
CA ASN A 159 -7.25 1.62 4.65
C ASN A 159 -5.87 2.30 4.58
N GLY A 160 -4.80 1.59 4.21
CA GLY A 160 -3.48 2.19 4.02
C GLY A 160 -3.20 2.73 2.62
N ALA A 161 -4.17 2.66 1.69
CA ALA A 161 -3.93 2.78 0.25
C ALA A 161 -3.12 4.03 -0.15
N ALA A 162 -3.41 5.20 0.45
CA ALA A 162 -2.71 6.46 0.18
C ALA A 162 -1.21 6.44 0.56
N TYR A 163 -0.83 5.61 1.52
CA TYR A 163 0.55 5.41 1.98
C TYR A 163 1.20 4.19 1.35
N PHE A 164 0.39 3.27 0.84
CA PHE A 164 0.82 2.01 0.28
C PHE A 164 0.87 2.01 -1.25
N ALA A 165 0.61 3.12 -1.94
CA ALA A 165 0.89 3.19 -3.37
C ALA A 165 2.41 3.14 -3.66
N GLN A 166 3.21 3.74 -2.78
CA GLN A 166 4.67 3.74 -2.85
C GLN A 166 5.25 3.74 -1.44
N LEU A 167 5.89 2.63 -1.10
CA LEU A 167 6.53 2.43 0.19
C LEU A 167 7.98 2.93 0.12
N PRO A 168 8.55 3.42 1.22
CA PRO A 168 9.97 3.67 1.27
C PRO A 168 10.75 2.37 1.50
N THR A 169 12.04 2.36 1.15
CA THR A 169 12.89 1.18 1.30
C THR A 169 13.62 1.16 2.64
N SER A 170 13.83 0.01 3.30
CA SER A 170 13.52 -1.36 2.84
C SER A 170 12.04 -1.69 3.00
N VAL A 171 11.40 -2.14 1.91
CA VAL A 171 9.95 -2.43 1.86
C VAL A 171 9.54 -3.48 2.87
N ALA A 172 10.31 -4.57 2.97
CA ALA A 172 9.99 -5.66 3.89
C ALA A 172 10.04 -5.21 5.35
N GLN A 173 10.98 -4.33 5.69
CA GLN A 173 11.07 -3.76 7.03
C GLN A 173 9.93 -2.78 7.29
N TYR A 174 9.57 -1.95 6.30
CA TYR A 174 8.47 -1.00 6.41
C TYR A 174 7.13 -1.72 6.63
N LEU A 175 6.84 -2.75 5.81
CA LEU A 175 5.65 -3.58 5.97
C LEU A 175 5.66 -4.39 7.27
N GLY A 176 6.83 -4.82 7.73
CA GLY A 176 6.99 -5.53 9.00
C GLY A 176 6.84 -4.66 10.26
N ALA A 177 6.85 -3.34 10.11
CA ALA A 177 6.61 -2.40 11.21
C ALA A 177 5.10 -2.16 11.47
N ILE A 178 4.23 -2.69 10.61
CA ILE A 178 2.78 -2.51 10.68
C ILE A 178 2.16 -3.65 11.49
N VAL A 179 1.20 -3.31 12.36
CA VAL A 179 0.30 -4.30 12.96
C VAL A 179 -0.87 -4.49 12.00
N TRP A 180 -0.83 -5.62 11.30
CA TRP A 180 -1.83 -6.01 10.30
C TRP A 180 -3.08 -6.59 10.96
N GLU A 181 -4.23 -6.37 10.33
CA GLU A 181 -5.49 -6.98 10.75
C GLU A 181 -5.41 -8.51 10.67
N PRO A 182 -6.12 -9.27 11.53
CA PRO A 182 -6.18 -10.72 11.40
C PRO A 182 -6.44 -11.15 9.96
N LYS A 183 -5.70 -12.17 9.50
CA LYS A 183 -5.67 -12.70 8.11
C LYS A 183 -4.91 -11.84 7.11
N TRP A 184 -4.45 -10.66 7.49
CA TRP A 184 -3.45 -9.88 6.77
C TRP A 184 -2.06 -10.16 7.32
N GLU A 185 -1.08 -10.31 6.43
CA GLU A 185 0.30 -10.49 6.81
C GLU A 185 1.23 -9.91 5.74
N ASN A 186 2.43 -9.52 6.13
CA ASN A 186 3.49 -9.22 5.18
C ASN A 186 4.39 -10.44 4.98
N VAL A 187 4.72 -10.74 3.73
CA VAL A 187 5.70 -11.77 3.36
C VAL A 187 6.74 -11.11 2.46
N GLY A 188 7.83 -10.66 3.08
CA GLY A 188 8.87 -9.89 2.39
C GLY A 188 8.31 -8.57 1.84
N ASN A 189 8.42 -8.37 0.53
CA ASN A 189 7.90 -7.23 -0.23
C ASN A 189 6.45 -7.42 -0.69
N THR A 190 5.69 -8.32 -0.07
CA THR A 190 4.28 -8.55 -0.39
C THR A 190 3.41 -8.43 0.85
N VAL A 191 2.14 -8.10 0.63
CA VAL A 191 1.10 -8.18 1.64
C VAL A 191 0.04 -9.17 1.17
N VAL A 192 -0.30 -10.12 2.02
CA VAL A 192 -1.19 -11.23 1.74
C VAL A 192 -2.43 -11.10 2.61
N HIS A 193 -3.61 -11.28 2.02
CA HIS A 193 -4.88 -11.37 2.75
C HIS A 193 -5.51 -12.72 2.48
N ASN A 194 -5.71 -13.51 3.53
CA ASN A 194 -6.37 -14.80 3.48
C ASN A 194 -7.85 -14.65 3.84
N ALA A 195 -8.64 -14.13 2.90
CA ALA A 195 -10.07 -13.92 3.08
C ALA A 195 -10.82 -15.25 3.18
N VAL A 196 -11.76 -15.33 4.11
CA VAL A 196 -12.70 -16.45 4.22
C VAL A 196 -14.11 -16.01 3.90
N LEU A 197 -14.95 -16.98 3.55
CA LEU A 197 -16.37 -16.76 3.32
C LEU A 197 -17.02 -16.01 4.49
N GLY A 198 -17.72 -14.93 4.16
CA GLY A 198 -18.38 -14.03 5.13
C GLY A 198 -17.54 -12.86 5.61
N ASP A 199 -16.25 -12.79 5.27
CA ASP A 199 -15.43 -11.63 5.58
C ASP A 199 -15.94 -10.37 4.85
N PHE A 200 -15.70 -9.21 5.45
CA PHE A 200 -16.04 -7.92 4.87
C PHE A 200 -14.77 -7.21 4.38
N GLY A 201 -14.84 -6.69 3.16
CA GLY A 201 -13.84 -5.79 2.62
C GLY A 201 -14.37 -4.37 2.54
N ILE A 202 -13.46 -3.41 2.67
CA ILE A 202 -13.74 -1.98 2.50
C ILE A 202 -13.01 -1.53 1.23
N LEU A 203 -13.71 -0.86 0.33
CA LEU A 203 -13.12 -0.23 -0.84
C LEU A 203 -12.67 1.20 -0.50
N PRO A 204 -11.70 1.75 -1.27
CA PRO A 204 -11.25 3.14 -1.09
C PRO A 204 -12.36 4.21 -1.16
N THR A 205 -13.54 3.88 -1.70
CA THR A 205 -14.73 4.75 -1.75
C THR A 205 -15.62 4.66 -0.51
N LEU A 206 -15.17 4.01 0.57
CA LEU A 206 -15.99 3.63 1.74
C LEU A 206 -17.17 2.72 1.37
N ALA A 207 -17.12 2.10 0.18
CA ALA A 207 -18.05 1.05 -0.19
C ALA A 207 -17.62 -0.27 0.44
N PHE A 208 -18.58 -1.06 0.90
CA PHE A 208 -18.33 -2.34 1.53
C PHE A 208 -18.67 -3.48 0.57
N PHE A 209 -17.95 -4.58 0.67
CA PHE A 209 -18.29 -5.83 -0.01
C PHE A 209 -18.07 -7.01 0.91
N THR A 210 -18.62 -8.16 0.54
CA THR A 210 -18.50 -9.42 1.28
C THR A 210 -17.84 -10.46 0.40
N TYR A 211 -16.98 -11.28 1.00
CA TYR A 211 -16.43 -12.46 0.35
C TYR A 211 -17.44 -13.61 0.41
N PHE A 212 -17.82 -14.13 -0.74
CA PHE A 212 -18.73 -15.27 -0.89
C PHE A 212 -18.00 -16.61 -1.07
N HIS A 213 -16.67 -16.58 -1.15
CA HIS A 213 -15.81 -17.76 -1.19
C HIS A 213 -14.43 -17.45 -0.62
N ASN A 214 -13.73 -18.46 -0.11
CA ASN A 214 -12.37 -18.28 0.38
C ASN A 214 -11.41 -17.92 -0.76
N CYS A 215 -10.55 -16.93 -0.54
CA CYS A 215 -9.51 -16.56 -1.49
C CYS A 215 -8.29 -15.96 -0.79
N THR A 216 -7.17 -15.94 -1.50
CA THR A 216 -5.98 -15.23 -1.09
C THR A 216 -5.75 -14.06 -2.05
N GLU A 217 -5.74 -12.84 -1.51
CA GLU A 217 -5.27 -11.66 -2.22
C GLU A 217 -3.79 -11.44 -1.93
N THR A 218 -3.03 -10.97 -2.91
CA THR A 218 -1.61 -10.64 -2.74
C THR A 218 -1.30 -9.34 -3.43
N TRP A 219 -0.75 -8.39 -2.67
CA TRP A 219 -0.26 -7.09 -3.13
C TRP A 219 1.26 -7.15 -3.16
N THR A 220 1.86 -6.92 -4.33
CA THR A 220 3.30 -7.07 -4.54
C THR A 220 3.95 -5.71 -4.75
N TYR A 221 5.05 -5.47 -4.04
CA TYR A 221 5.83 -4.25 -4.14
C TYR A 221 7.20 -4.50 -4.76
N ASP A 222 7.74 -3.53 -5.49
CA ASP A 222 9.14 -3.56 -5.91
C ASP A 222 10.02 -3.46 -4.66
N SER A 223 10.93 -4.39 -4.42
CA SER A 223 11.79 -4.37 -3.23
C SER A 223 12.81 -3.24 -3.21
N THR A 224 13.19 -2.74 -4.38
CA THR A 224 14.25 -1.75 -4.60
C THR A 224 13.69 -0.33 -4.58
N TYR A 225 12.46 -0.13 -5.04
CA TYR A 225 11.84 1.18 -5.16
C TYR A 225 10.62 1.35 -4.25
N GLY A 226 9.99 0.26 -3.83
CA GLY A 226 8.79 0.24 -2.97
C GLY A 226 7.48 0.49 -3.69
N SER A 227 7.51 0.45 -5.03
CA SER A 227 6.36 0.72 -5.87
C SER A 227 5.37 -0.44 -5.90
N TRP A 228 4.06 -0.17 -5.88
CA TRP A 228 3.07 -1.24 -5.97
C TRP A 228 2.95 -1.80 -7.40
N ILE A 229 3.55 -2.98 -7.63
CA ILE A 229 3.80 -3.55 -8.96
C ILE A 229 2.84 -4.65 -9.39
N GLY A 230 1.96 -5.11 -8.50
CA GLY A 230 1.03 -6.15 -8.88
C GLY A 230 0.04 -6.54 -7.81
N TYR A 231 -1.07 -7.11 -8.27
CA TYR A 231 -2.10 -7.66 -7.43
C TYR A 231 -2.66 -8.94 -8.04
N LYS A 232 -2.93 -9.91 -7.18
CA LYS A 232 -3.36 -11.25 -7.56
C LYS A 232 -4.40 -11.77 -6.60
N ILE A 233 -5.39 -12.48 -7.13
CA ILE A 233 -6.37 -13.23 -6.37
C ILE A 233 -6.26 -14.70 -6.75
N VAL A 234 -6.09 -15.55 -5.74
CA VAL A 234 -6.08 -17.01 -5.88
C VAL A 234 -7.29 -17.59 -5.15
N ALA A 235 -8.09 -18.39 -5.84
CA ALA A 235 -9.17 -19.16 -5.25
C ALA A 235 -9.04 -20.62 -5.69
N ASN A 236 -9.22 -21.57 -4.76
CA ASN A 236 -9.05 -23.01 -5.02
C ASN A 236 -7.70 -23.32 -5.72
N SER A 237 -6.61 -22.74 -5.24
CA SER A 237 -5.25 -22.88 -5.79
C SER A 237 -5.07 -22.42 -7.24
N THR A 238 -6.03 -21.69 -7.80
CA THR A 238 -6.00 -21.15 -9.16
C THR A 238 -5.97 -19.63 -9.11
N THR A 239 -5.08 -19.00 -9.88
CA THR A 239 -5.13 -17.55 -10.10
C THR A 239 -6.40 -17.22 -10.87
N ILE A 240 -7.30 -16.46 -10.26
CA ILE A 240 -8.56 -16.04 -10.90
C ILE A 240 -8.51 -14.60 -11.39
N TYR A 241 -7.58 -13.80 -10.86
CA TYR A 241 -7.36 -12.43 -11.28
C TYR A 241 -5.91 -12.03 -11.01
N GLU A 242 -5.32 -11.32 -11.95
CA GLU A 242 -3.97 -10.79 -11.82
C GLU A 242 -3.77 -9.59 -12.73
N PHE A 243 -3.21 -8.53 -12.19
CA PHE A 243 -2.45 -7.56 -12.97
C PHE A 243 -1.07 -7.39 -12.38
N SER A 244 -0.11 -7.10 -13.24
CA SER A 244 1.29 -6.88 -12.86
C SER A 244 1.96 -5.90 -13.80
N ILE A 245 3.09 -5.34 -13.36
CA ILE A 245 3.91 -4.47 -14.19
C ILE A 245 4.32 -5.16 -15.49
N GLU A 246 4.23 -4.44 -16.60
CA GLU A 246 4.85 -4.82 -17.86
C GLU A 246 6.32 -4.40 -17.81
N LEU A 247 7.21 -5.35 -17.52
CA LEU A 247 8.66 -5.10 -17.57
C LEU A 247 9.06 -4.85 -19.03
N THR A 248 9.50 -3.64 -19.35
CA THR A 248 10.14 -3.37 -20.64
C THR A 248 11.44 -4.17 -20.73
N THR A 249 11.64 -4.90 -21.83
CA THR A 249 12.73 -5.87 -22.05
C THR A 249 14.15 -5.27 -22.18
N ALA A 250 14.38 -4.04 -21.74
CA ALA A 250 15.70 -3.43 -21.69
C ALA A 250 15.81 -2.46 -20.52
N ALA A 251 16.88 -2.63 -19.74
CA ALA A 251 17.33 -1.84 -18.58
C ALA A 251 16.66 -2.19 -17.23
N GLU A 252 17.52 -2.59 -16.29
CA GLU A 252 17.39 -2.22 -14.87
C GLU A 252 16.97 -0.75 -14.82
N ILE A 253 15.86 -0.41 -14.16
CA ILE A 253 15.36 0.96 -14.12
C ILE A 253 15.77 1.55 -12.75
N PRO A 254 16.69 2.53 -12.67
CA PRO A 254 16.95 3.32 -11.46
C PRO A 254 15.80 4.31 -11.21
N GLY A 255 15.13 4.13 -10.07
CA GLY A 255 13.89 4.80 -9.68
C GLY A 255 12.66 4.26 -10.41
N PHE A 256 11.48 4.79 -10.10
CA PHE A 256 10.22 4.66 -10.86
C PHE A 256 9.34 3.46 -10.42
N GLU A 257 8.03 3.50 -10.06
CA GLU A 257 6.93 4.43 -9.66
C GLU A 257 5.64 3.94 -10.30
N LEU A 258 4.60 3.65 -9.51
CA LEU A 258 3.35 3.06 -9.97
C LEU A 258 2.08 3.70 -9.35
N SER A 259 1.23 4.36 -10.15
CA SER A 259 -0.13 4.83 -9.83
C SER A 259 -1.27 3.82 -9.64
N VAL A 260 -2.00 3.98 -8.55
CA VAL A 260 -3.42 3.71 -8.46
C VAL A 260 -3.86 4.56 -7.29
N LEU A 261 -4.44 5.76 -7.49
CA LEU A 261 -5.27 6.48 -6.50
C LEU A 261 -5.60 7.88 -7.01
N THR A 262 -6.64 7.98 -7.82
CA THR A 262 -6.88 9.23 -8.57
C THR A 262 -8.33 9.66 -8.71
N VAL A 263 -9.21 9.13 -7.85
CA VAL A 263 -10.61 9.59 -7.84
C VAL A 263 -11.16 9.88 -6.44
N THR A 264 -10.47 9.52 -5.34
CA THR A 264 -11.08 9.59 -3.98
C THR A 264 -10.40 10.50 -2.95
N SER A 265 -9.19 11.01 -3.17
CA SER A 265 -8.51 11.89 -2.17
C SER A 265 -8.95 13.36 -2.22
N LEU A 266 -9.58 13.81 -3.32
CA LEU A 266 -10.10 15.17 -3.45
C LEU A 266 -11.53 15.34 -2.93
N SER A 267 -12.35 14.29 -2.89
CA SER A 267 -13.74 14.38 -2.43
C SER A 267 -13.89 14.26 -0.92
N ALA A 268 -13.09 13.42 -0.25
CA ALA A 268 -13.15 13.27 1.22
C ALA A 268 -12.66 14.53 1.95
N THR A 269 -11.57 15.14 1.50
CA THR A 269 -10.99 16.35 2.12
C THR A 269 -11.89 17.57 1.91
N VAL A 270 -12.48 17.74 0.72
CA VAL A 270 -13.39 18.85 0.43
C VAL A 270 -14.72 18.69 1.17
N VAL A 271 -15.24 17.47 1.33
CA VAL A 271 -16.45 17.21 2.13
C VAL A 271 -16.19 17.45 3.62
N LEU A 272 -15.04 17.06 4.15
CA LEU A 272 -14.67 17.29 5.56
C LEU A 272 -14.50 18.80 5.84
N ILE A 273 -13.84 19.54 4.95
CA ILE A 273 -13.71 21.01 5.05
C ILE A 273 -15.09 21.67 5.00
N PHE A 274 -15.97 21.24 4.09
CA PHE A 274 -17.31 21.81 3.94
C PHE A 274 -18.20 21.56 5.17
N VAL A 275 -18.13 20.37 5.77
CA VAL A 275 -18.88 20.02 6.99
C VAL A 275 -18.38 20.82 8.21
N ILE A 276 -17.06 21.02 8.34
CA ILE A 276 -16.46 21.81 9.43
C ILE A 276 -16.84 23.30 9.30
N MET A 277 -16.77 23.88 8.10
CA MET A 277 -17.13 25.29 7.86
C MET A 277 -18.63 25.56 8.11
N LYS A 278 -19.51 24.62 7.75
CA LYS A 278 -20.96 24.77 7.96
C LYS A 278 -21.36 24.68 9.45
N LYS A 279 -20.57 23.98 10.27
CA LYS A 279 -20.79 23.92 11.73
C LYS A 279 -20.34 25.20 12.44
N LYS A 280 -19.29 25.87 11.95
CA LYS A 280 -18.80 27.13 12.50
C LYS A 280 -19.78 28.31 12.31
N ASN A 281 -20.54 28.31 11.21
CA ASN A 281 -21.55 29.35 10.93
C ASN A 281 -22.91 29.11 11.60
N LYS A 282 -23.04 28.09 12.47
CA LYS A 282 -24.26 27.85 13.27
C LYS A 282 -24.06 28.08 14.77
N ILE A 283 -22.90 28.58 15.18
CA ILE A 283 -22.63 29.02 16.55
C ILE A 283 -22.32 30.52 16.49
N ILE A 284 -23.34 31.31 16.15
CA ILE A 284 -23.54 32.70 16.56
C ILE A 284 -25.04 32.84 16.80
#